data_AF-R0GX08-F1
#
_entry.id   AF-R0GX08-F1
#
_cell.length_a   1.000
_cell.length_b   1.000
_cell.length_c   1.000
_cell.angle_alpha   90.00
_cell.angle_beta   90.00
_cell.angle_gamma   90.00
#
_symmetry.space_group_name_H-M   'P 1'
#
loop_
_entity.id
_entity.type
_entity.pdbx_description
1 polymer ?
#
loop_
_entity_poly.entity_id
_entity_poly.type
_entity_poly.pdbx_seq_one_letter_code
_entity_poly.pdbx_strand_id
1 'polypeptide(L)'
;MEEVKRKILDEEEKASVDIWKYVFGFADIAAAKCAIDLKIPEAIENHPSSQPVTLDELSSAVSASPSHLRRIMRFLAHQGLFKEVPIKDGLATGYTNTPLSRRMMITKRDGKSLAPFVLFETRPEMLAPWLRLSSVVSAPVNGSTPPPFDAVHGKDVWSFAQDNPGLSELINEAMACDTRRVVPRVAEACHGLLNGVDTVVDVGGSTGETLGILVKEFPWIKGINFDLPHVIEVAQVLDGVLNVEGDMFDSVPACDAVIIKWVLHDWGDKDCIKILKNCKEAVPQNVGKVLIVESVIGENTKKTMIVDERDEKLEHVRLMLDMVMMAHTSTGKERTLKEWDFVLTEAGFARYEVRDIDDVQSLIIAYRS
;
A
#
# COMPACT_ATOMS: atom_id res chain seq x y z
N MET A 1 19.19 12.93 41.91
CA MET A 1 17.77 12.90 42.33
C MET A 1 16.97 14.01 41.63
N GLU A 2 17.42 15.27 41.66
CA GLU A 2 16.77 16.40 40.95
C GLU A 2 16.62 16.17 39.44
N GLU A 3 17.69 15.71 38.77
CA GLU A 3 17.72 15.51 37.32
C GLU A 3 16.86 14.34 36.84
N VAL A 4 16.81 13.27 37.65
CA VAL A 4 15.90 12.13 37.42
C VAL A 4 14.44 12.54 37.62
N LYS A 5 14.13 13.32 38.66
CA LYS A 5 12.79 13.89 38.85
C LYS A 5 12.40 14.84 37.72
N ARG A 6 13.32 15.68 37.24
CA ARG A 6 13.10 16.58 36.11
C ARG A 6 12.85 15.83 34.81
N LYS A 7 13.58 14.73 34.57
CA LYS A 7 13.38 13.86 33.41
C LYS A 7 12.04 13.11 33.46
N ILE A 8 11.63 12.62 34.64
CA ILE A 8 10.32 11.98 34.82
C ILE A 8 9.18 12.99 34.62
N LEU A 9 9.32 14.22 35.14
CA LEU A 9 8.35 15.30 34.89
C LEU A 9 8.24 15.62 33.38
N ASP A 10 9.35 15.64 32.66
CA ASP A 10 9.40 15.85 31.20
C ASP A 10 8.74 14.68 30.43
N GLU A 11 8.94 13.43 30.86
CA GLU A 11 8.30 12.25 30.27
C GLU A 11 6.78 12.23 30.49
N GLU A 12 6.30 12.55 31.70
CA GLU A 12 4.87 12.64 32.03
C GLU A 12 4.18 13.82 31.29
N GLU A 13 4.84 14.98 31.22
CA GLU A 13 4.33 16.12 30.46
C GLU A 13 4.22 15.77 28.97
N LYS A 14 5.24 15.15 28.38
CA LYS A 14 5.19 14.67 27.00
C LYS A 14 4.08 13.64 26.80
N ALA A 15 3.94 12.66 27.70
CA ALA A 15 2.88 11.66 27.62
C ALA A 15 1.47 12.28 27.67
N SER A 16 1.28 13.33 28.48
CA SER A 16 0.00 14.05 28.60
C SER A 16 -0.45 14.72 27.29
N VAL A 17 0.51 15.02 26.40
CA VAL A 17 0.26 15.56 25.05
C VAL A 17 0.17 14.42 24.03
N ASP A 18 1.12 13.49 24.04
CA ASP A 18 1.22 12.40 23.07
C ASP A 18 -0.01 11.49 23.08
N ILE A 19 -0.71 11.33 24.21
CA ILE A 19 -1.94 10.52 24.30
C ILE A 19 -3.05 11.01 23.36
N TRP A 20 -3.11 12.31 23.07
CA TRP A 20 -4.15 12.89 22.21
C TRP A 20 -4.09 12.39 20.77
N LYS A 21 -2.92 11.93 20.31
CA LYS A 21 -2.78 11.31 18.98
C LYS A 21 -3.60 10.01 18.87
N TYR A 22 -3.85 9.33 19.98
CA TYR A 22 -4.69 8.14 20.01
C TYR A 22 -6.16 8.49 20.25
N VAL A 23 -6.44 9.50 21.09
CA VAL A 23 -7.82 9.97 21.37
C VAL A 23 -8.50 10.51 20.10
N PHE A 24 -7.77 11.28 19.29
CA PHE A 24 -8.28 11.92 18.08
C PHE A 24 -7.55 11.49 16.81
N GLY A 25 -6.88 10.33 16.81
CA GLY A 25 -6.11 9.85 15.65
C GLY A 25 -6.93 9.72 14.35
N PHE A 26 -8.24 9.51 14.48
CA PHE A 26 -9.17 9.48 13.34
C PHE A 26 -9.35 10.85 12.65
N ALA A 27 -8.99 11.96 13.31
CA ALA A 27 -9.20 13.30 12.76
C ALA A 27 -8.33 13.57 11.54
N ASP A 28 -7.08 13.09 11.55
CA ASP A 28 -6.13 13.26 10.45
C ASP A 28 -6.65 12.60 9.17
N ILE A 29 -7.02 11.32 9.25
CA ILE A 29 -7.53 10.57 8.09
C ILE A 29 -8.88 11.13 7.61
N ALA A 30 -9.78 11.52 8.51
CA ALA A 30 -11.08 12.09 8.15
C ALA A 30 -10.94 13.46 7.44
N ALA A 31 -10.05 14.32 7.93
CA ALA A 31 -9.79 15.61 7.29
C ALA A 31 -9.11 15.44 5.93
N ALA A 32 -8.14 14.52 5.80
CA ALA A 32 -7.51 14.20 4.52
C ALA A 32 -8.52 13.68 3.51
N LYS A 33 -9.39 12.74 3.92
CA LYS A 33 -10.49 12.23 3.10
C LYS A 33 -11.42 13.34 2.63
N CYS A 34 -11.82 14.26 3.52
CA CYS A 34 -12.63 15.42 3.17
C CYS A 34 -11.97 16.28 2.07
N ALA A 35 -10.65 16.46 2.14
CA ALA A 35 -9.92 17.20 1.11
C ALA A 35 -9.95 16.50 -0.26
N ILE A 36 -9.87 15.17 -0.26
CA ILE A 36 -9.99 14.33 -1.48
C ILE A 36 -11.42 14.38 -2.03
N ASP A 37 -12.43 14.16 -1.19
CA ASP A 37 -13.84 14.16 -1.58
C ASP A 37 -14.25 15.49 -2.24
N LEU A 38 -13.76 16.60 -1.69
CA LEU A 38 -14.00 17.96 -2.21
C LEU A 38 -13.04 18.37 -3.34
N LYS A 39 -12.07 17.52 -3.72
CA LYS A 39 -11.06 17.81 -4.74
C LYS A 39 -10.31 19.12 -4.48
N ILE A 40 -9.98 19.37 -3.21
CA ILE A 40 -9.27 20.58 -2.78
C ILE A 40 -7.88 20.69 -3.44
N PRO A 41 -7.05 19.63 -3.47
CA PRO A 41 -5.75 19.70 -4.13
C PRO A 41 -5.87 20.08 -5.62
N GLU A 42 -6.84 19.53 -6.34
CA GLU A 42 -7.13 19.87 -7.73
C GLU A 42 -7.61 21.29 -7.91
N ALA A 43 -8.50 21.78 -7.04
CA ALA A 43 -8.98 23.16 -7.10
C ALA A 43 -7.82 24.16 -6.94
N ILE A 44 -6.86 23.86 -6.08
CA ILE A 44 -5.65 24.67 -5.92
C ILE A 44 -4.72 24.51 -7.13
N GLU A 45 -4.50 23.29 -7.62
CA GLU A 45 -3.56 23.01 -8.72
C GLU A 45 -4.03 23.57 -10.07
N ASN A 46 -5.35 23.58 -10.30
CA ASN A 46 -5.97 24.07 -11.53
C ASN A 46 -6.36 25.55 -11.46
N HIS A 47 -6.06 26.23 -10.36
CA HIS A 47 -6.37 27.65 -10.21
C HIS A 47 -5.65 28.46 -11.31
N PRO A 48 -6.34 29.35 -12.03
CA PRO A 48 -5.79 30.02 -13.23
C PRO A 48 -4.65 30.98 -12.91
N SER A 49 -4.56 31.44 -11.66
CA SER A 49 -3.51 32.35 -11.21
C SER A 49 -2.41 31.57 -10.50
N SER A 50 -1.15 31.96 -10.74
CA SER A 50 0.01 31.46 -9.98
C SER A 50 0.10 32.02 -8.55
N GLN A 51 -0.90 32.80 -8.11
CA GLN A 51 -1.00 33.29 -6.74
C GLN A 51 -1.62 32.22 -5.81
N PRO A 52 -1.33 32.27 -4.50
CA PRO A 52 -2.03 31.45 -3.52
C PRO A 52 -3.55 31.63 -3.59
N VAL A 53 -4.30 30.53 -3.52
CA VAL A 53 -5.77 30.53 -3.64
C VAL A 53 -6.40 30.98 -2.33
N THR A 54 -7.21 32.03 -2.33
CA THR A 54 -7.87 32.50 -1.12
C THR A 54 -8.94 31.51 -0.65
N LEU A 55 -9.35 31.62 0.63
CA LEU A 55 -10.41 30.77 1.16
C LEU A 55 -11.73 30.92 0.39
N ASP A 56 -12.09 32.14 -0.03
CA ASP A 56 -13.34 32.41 -0.72
C ASP A 56 -13.33 31.86 -2.16
N GLU A 57 -12.21 31.99 -2.87
CA GLU A 57 -12.00 31.39 -4.19
C GLU A 57 -12.07 29.86 -4.09
N LEU A 58 -11.39 29.27 -3.11
CA LEU A 58 -11.40 27.83 -2.90
C LEU A 58 -12.80 27.33 -2.55
N SER A 59 -13.50 28.03 -1.64
CA SER A 59 -14.87 27.72 -1.24
C SER A 59 -15.83 27.74 -2.42
N SER A 60 -15.64 28.70 -3.33
CA SER A 60 -16.42 28.81 -4.56
C SER A 60 -16.09 27.67 -5.53
N ALA A 61 -14.81 27.34 -5.69
CA ALA A 61 -14.34 26.29 -6.59
C ALA A 61 -14.84 24.89 -6.19
N VAL A 62 -14.87 24.57 -4.89
CA VAL A 62 -15.31 23.27 -4.38
C VAL A 62 -16.77 23.26 -3.87
N SER A 63 -17.49 24.36 -4.04
CA SER A 63 -18.89 24.53 -3.57
C SER A 63 -19.08 24.20 -2.08
N ALA A 64 -18.15 24.63 -1.23
CA ALA A 64 -18.17 24.39 0.21
C ALA A 64 -18.61 25.63 1.00
N SER A 65 -18.95 25.43 2.28
CA SER A 65 -19.19 26.51 3.24
C SER A 65 -17.85 27.12 3.69
N PRO A 66 -17.64 28.45 3.57
CA PRO A 66 -16.36 29.08 3.93
C PRO A 66 -15.93 28.82 5.38
N SER A 67 -16.87 28.85 6.34
CA SER A 67 -16.57 28.66 7.76
C SER A 67 -16.12 27.23 8.09
N HIS A 68 -16.74 26.22 7.46
CA HIS A 68 -16.35 24.82 7.60
C HIS A 68 -15.03 24.53 6.88
N LEU A 69 -14.90 25.01 5.64
CA LEU A 69 -13.68 24.86 4.85
C LEU A 69 -12.47 25.49 5.56
N ARG A 70 -12.63 26.66 6.18
CA ARG A 70 -11.57 27.30 6.98
C ARG A 70 -11.03 26.38 8.08
N ARG A 71 -11.91 25.63 8.76
CA ARG A 71 -11.51 24.72 9.85
C ARG A 71 -10.71 23.54 9.30
N ILE A 72 -11.15 22.96 8.17
CA ILE A 72 -10.44 21.88 7.47
C ILE A 72 -9.09 22.37 6.97
N MET A 73 -9.04 23.49 6.25
CA MET A 73 -7.80 24.02 5.69
C MET A 73 -6.80 24.41 6.76
N ARG A 74 -7.23 25.03 7.86
CA ARG A 74 -6.33 25.35 9.00
C ARG A 74 -5.72 24.08 9.59
N PHE A 75 -6.52 23.03 9.77
CA PHE A 75 -6.05 21.76 10.31
C PHE A 75 -5.06 21.08 9.36
N LEU A 76 -5.42 20.96 8.08
CA LEU A 76 -4.56 20.32 7.07
C LEU A 76 -3.31 21.14 6.74
N ALA A 77 -3.36 22.47 6.84
CA ALA A 77 -2.18 23.32 6.71
C ALA A 77 -1.21 23.15 7.89
N HIS A 78 -1.74 23.01 9.11
CA HIS A 78 -0.92 22.69 10.30
C HIS A 78 -0.21 21.34 10.16
N GLN A 79 -0.89 20.34 9.57
CA GLN A 79 -0.30 19.02 9.26
C GLN A 79 0.66 19.05 8.05
N GLY A 80 0.86 20.20 7.40
CA GLY A 80 1.72 20.33 6.22
C GLY A 80 1.15 19.73 4.93
N LEU A 81 -0.12 19.31 4.92
CA LEU A 81 -0.81 18.87 3.70
C LEU A 81 -0.95 20.05 2.73
N PHE A 82 -1.28 21.23 3.23
CA PHE A 82 -1.29 22.48 2.47
C PHE A 82 -0.35 23.49 3.09
N LYS A 83 -0.01 24.55 2.35
CA LYS A 83 0.78 25.66 2.89
C LYS A 83 -0.04 26.93 2.86
N GLU A 84 -0.14 27.59 4.00
CA GLU A 84 -0.66 28.95 4.15
C GLU A 84 0.41 29.97 3.74
N VAL A 85 0.07 30.88 2.83
CA VAL A 85 0.98 31.89 2.27
C VAL A 85 0.30 33.26 2.28
N PRO A 86 0.98 34.34 2.70
CA PRO A 86 0.44 35.69 2.59
C PRO A 86 0.12 36.05 1.13
N ILE A 87 -1.03 36.65 0.86
CA ILE A 87 -1.31 37.26 -0.45
C ILE A 87 -0.71 38.67 -0.52
N LYS A 88 -0.59 39.22 -1.74
CA LYS A 88 0.13 40.47 -2.05
C LYS A 88 -0.26 41.67 -1.17
N ASP A 89 -1.48 41.70 -0.67
CA ASP A 89 -1.99 42.82 0.13
C ASP A 89 -1.68 42.67 1.64
N GLY A 90 -1.05 41.57 2.05
CA GLY A 90 -0.62 41.30 3.43
C GLY A 90 -1.75 41.08 4.46
N LEU A 91 -2.99 41.37 4.08
CA LEU A 91 -4.17 41.33 4.94
C LEU A 91 -4.91 39.99 4.94
N ALA A 92 -4.60 39.11 3.99
CA ALA A 92 -5.22 37.80 3.85
C ALA A 92 -4.18 36.70 3.57
N THR A 93 -4.60 35.46 3.81
CA THR A 93 -3.80 34.26 3.61
C THR A 93 -4.45 33.44 2.50
N GLY A 94 -3.64 32.98 1.54
CA GLY A 94 -4.04 32.01 0.54
C GLY A 94 -3.35 30.66 0.78
N TYR A 95 -3.78 29.66 0.02
CA TYR A 95 -3.34 28.28 0.14
C TYR A 95 -2.60 27.84 -1.13
N THR A 96 -1.56 27.03 -0.94
CA THR A 96 -0.84 26.36 -2.03
C THR A 96 -0.65 24.87 -1.72
N ASN A 97 -0.58 24.04 -2.77
CA ASN A 97 -0.27 22.62 -2.63
C ASN A 97 1.19 22.40 -2.19
N THR A 98 1.37 21.47 -1.24
CA THR A 98 2.67 20.88 -0.91
C THR A 98 2.89 19.62 -1.76
N PRO A 99 4.08 19.01 -1.74
CA PRO A 99 4.27 17.68 -2.33
C PRO A 99 3.30 16.63 -1.76
N LEU A 100 2.88 16.76 -0.49
CA LEU A 100 1.99 15.81 0.17
C LEU A 100 0.53 15.94 -0.30
N SER A 101 -0.04 17.15 -0.42
CA SER A 101 -1.39 17.31 -1.01
C SER A 101 -1.47 16.87 -2.46
N ARG A 102 -0.38 16.98 -3.24
CA ARG A 102 -0.36 16.43 -4.61
C ARG A 102 -0.48 14.91 -4.65
N ARG A 103 -0.06 14.20 -3.59
CA ARG A 103 -0.32 12.75 -3.45
C ARG A 103 -1.80 12.43 -3.19
N MET A 104 -2.62 13.42 -2.86
CA MET A 104 -4.06 13.28 -2.59
C MET A 104 -4.94 13.66 -3.79
N MET A 105 -4.37 13.97 -4.95
CA MET A 105 -5.13 14.27 -6.16
C MET A 105 -5.68 13.00 -6.81
N ILE A 106 -6.97 12.96 -7.15
CA ILE A 106 -7.60 11.90 -7.92
C ILE A 106 -7.15 11.95 -9.39
N THR A 107 -6.95 13.16 -9.94
CA THR A 107 -6.56 13.31 -11.35
C THR A 107 -5.10 12.89 -11.56
N LYS A 108 -4.89 11.83 -12.35
CA LYS A 108 -3.62 11.12 -12.59
C LYS A 108 -2.62 11.93 -13.44
N ARG A 109 -2.00 13.00 -12.92
CA ARG A 109 -0.97 13.74 -13.68
C ARG A 109 0.38 13.02 -13.79
N ASP A 110 0.77 12.21 -12.81
CA ASP A 110 2.12 11.63 -12.75
C ASP A 110 2.17 10.18 -12.23
N GLY A 111 1.01 9.54 -12.04
CA GLY A 111 0.92 8.16 -11.53
C GLY A 111 1.28 8.00 -10.04
N LYS A 112 1.50 9.09 -9.29
CA LYS A 112 2.03 9.05 -7.92
C LYS A 112 0.99 9.25 -6.82
N SER A 113 -0.29 9.37 -7.18
CA SER A 113 -1.38 9.58 -6.24
C SER A 113 -1.63 8.34 -5.37
N LEU A 114 -1.90 8.59 -4.10
CA LEU A 114 -2.40 7.62 -3.12
C LEU A 114 -3.85 7.93 -2.69
N ALA A 115 -4.51 8.88 -3.35
CA ALA A 115 -5.90 9.23 -3.05
C ALA A 115 -6.85 8.01 -3.10
N PRO A 116 -6.75 7.09 -4.09
CA PRO A 116 -7.58 5.89 -4.09
C PRO A 116 -7.36 5.00 -2.87
N PHE A 117 -6.11 4.85 -2.43
CA PHE A 117 -5.77 4.09 -1.23
C PHE A 117 -6.39 4.71 0.03
N VAL A 118 -6.32 6.04 0.18
CA VAL A 118 -6.97 6.75 1.30
C VAL A 118 -8.49 6.58 1.25
N LEU A 119 -9.10 6.65 0.07
CA LEU A 119 -10.55 6.46 -0.08
C LEU A 119 -10.98 5.03 0.23
N PHE A 120 -10.17 4.03 -0.12
CA PHE A 120 -10.39 2.64 0.22
C PHE A 120 -10.28 2.39 1.74
N GLU A 121 -9.18 2.80 2.37
CA GLU A 121 -8.95 2.59 3.81
C GLU A 121 -9.91 3.37 4.71
N THR A 122 -10.54 4.42 4.19
CA THR A 122 -11.56 5.21 4.91
C THR A 122 -12.99 4.71 4.72
N ARG A 123 -13.19 3.60 4.01
CA ARG A 123 -14.49 2.96 3.89
C ARG A 123 -14.96 2.43 5.25
N PRO A 124 -16.25 2.60 5.61
CA PRO A 124 -16.80 2.01 6.83
C PRO A 124 -16.53 0.50 6.93
N GLU A 125 -16.57 -0.20 5.81
CA GLU A 125 -16.30 -1.63 5.71
C GLU A 125 -14.86 -1.98 6.11
N MET A 126 -13.89 -1.13 5.80
CA MET A 126 -12.47 -1.32 6.12
C MET A 126 -12.10 -0.80 7.51
N LEU A 127 -12.82 0.19 8.03
CA LEU A 127 -12.60 0.77 9.37
C LEU A 127 -13.22 -0.06 10.49
N ALA A 128 -14.38 -0.70 10.26
CA ALA A 128 -15.09 -1.45 11.30
C ALA A 128 -14.29 -2.63 11.91
N PRO A 129 -13.50 -3.41 11.13
CA PRO A 129 -12.67 -4.50 11.66
C PRO A 129 -11.64 -4.06 12.71
N TRP A 130 -11.10 -2.83 12.60
CA TRP A 130 -10.14 -2.30 13.57
C TRP A 130 -10.68 -2.22 15.00
N LEU A 131 -12.01 -2.06 15.14
CA LEU A 131 -12.69 -2.05 16.45
C LEU A 131 -12.79 -3.44 17.09
N ARG A 132 -12.35 -4.50 16.39
CA ARG A 132 -12.39 -5.90 16.84
C ARG A 132 -10.99 -6.51 17.08
N LEU A 133 -9.91 -5.74 16.97
CA LEU A 133 -8.55 -6.24 17.20
C LEU A 133 -8.39 -6.89 18.59
N SER A 134 -8.97 -6.29 19.64
CA SER A 134 -8.85 -6.81 21.01
C SER A 134 -9.47 -8.20 21.19
N SER A 135 -10.54 -8.53 20.45
CA SER A 135 -11.16 -9.85 20.52
C SER A 135 -10.27 -10.96 19.95
N VAL A 136 -9.50 -10.66 18.90
CA VAL A 136 -8.58 -11.63 18.29
C VAL A 136 -7.32 -11.79 19.15
N VAL A 137 -6.75 -10.70 19.65
CA VAL A 137 -5.56 -10.75 20.53
C VAL A 137 -5.85 -11.49 21.85
N SER A 138 -7.08 -11.39 22.36
CA SER A 138 -7.47 -12.03 23.62
C SER A 138 -8.01 -13.46 23.43
N ALA A 139 -8.02 -13.98 22.20
CA ALA A 139 -8.55 -15.29 21.90
C ALA A 139 -7.71 -16.40 22.56
N PRO A 140 -8.33 -17.44 23.16
CA PRO A 140 -7.60 -18.60 23.63
C PRO A 140 -6.84 -19.27 22.47
N VAL A 141 -5.64 -19.78 22.72
CA VAL A 141 -4.77 -20.43 21.71
C VAL A 141 -5.47 -21.54 20.91
N ASN A 142 -6.45 -22.23 21.53
CA ASN A 142 -7.25 -23.29 20.91
C ASN A 142 -8.72 -22.88 20.67
N GLY A 143 -9.05 -21.60 20.82
CA GLY A 143 -10.38 -21.06 20.59
C GLY A 143 -10.61 -20.73 19.11
N SER A 144 -11.83 -20.91 18.63
CA SER A 144 -12.23 -20.40 17.32
C SER A 144 -12.78 -18.98 17.50
N THR A 145 -11.92 -17.98 17.35
CA THR A 145 -12.36 -16.58 17.21
C THR A 145 -12.19 -16.20 15.74
N PRO A 146 -13.27 -15.74 15.07
CA PRO A 146 -13.13 -15.28 13.69
C PRO A 146 -12.16 -14.10 13.61
N PRO A 147 -11.40 -13.97 12.51
CA PRO A 147 -10.60 -12.78 12.21
C PRO A 147 -11.45 -11.50 12.26
N PRO A 148 -10.85 -10.30 12.46
CA PRO A 148 -11.62 -9.09 12.73
C PRO A 148 -12.58 -8.71 11.59
N PHE A 149 -12.16 -8.89 10.34
CA PHE A 149 -13.00 -8.63 9.17
C PHE A 149 -14.20 -9.60 9.12
N ASP A 150 -13.93 -10.90 9.21
CA ASP A 150 -14.93 -11.97 9.25
C ASP A 150 -15.92 -11.78 10.40
N ALA A 151 -15.46 -11.33 11.57
CA ALA A 151 -16.30 -11.08 12.73
C ALA A 151 -17.31 -9.94 12.51
N VAL A 152 -16.97 -8.95 11.67
CA VAL A 152 -17.84 -7.82 11.33
C VAL A 152 -18.77 -8.17 10.17
N HIS A 153 -18.24 -8.84 9.14
CA HIS A 153 -18.91 -8.97 7.84
C HIS A 153 -19.41 -10.40 7.53
N GLY A 154 -19.05 -11.38 8.35
CA GLY A 154 -19.50 -12.78 8.25
C GLY A 154 -18.74 -13.65 7.23
N LYS A 155 -17.74 -13.09 6.56
CA LYS A 155 -16.90 -13.75 5.54
C LYS A 155 -15.58 -13.00 5.37
N ASP A 156 -14.61 -13.63 4.73
CA ASP A 156 -13.31 -13.01 4.43
C ASP A 156 -13.44 -11.86 3.43
N VAL A 157 -12.41 -11.01 3.37
CA VAL A 157 -12.39 -9.79 2.55
C VAL A 157 -12.58 -10.07 1.04
N TRP A 158 -12.09 -11.19 0.53
CA TRP A 158 -12.18 -11.54 -0.89
C TRP A 158 -13.59 -11.98 -1.26
N SER A 159 -14.17 -12.90 -0.47
CA SER A 159 -15.58 -13.30 -0.60
C SER A 159 -16.51 -12.10 -0.42
N PHE A 160 -16.19 -11.19 0.49
CA PHE A 160 -16.96 -9.96 0.68
C PHE A 160 -16.87 -9.03 -0.53
N ALA A 161 -15.66 -8.81 -1.08
CA ALA A 161 -15.46 -7.97 -2.25
C ALA A 161 -16.16 -8.53 -3.50
N GLN A 162 -16.16 -9.86 -3.69
CA GLN A 162 -16.86 -10.53 -4.79
C GLN A 162 -18.37 -10.21 -4.77
N ASP A 163 -18.99 -10.16 -3.60
CA ASP A 163 -20.40 -9.82 -3.44
C ASP A 163 -20.67 -8.30 -3.46
N ASN A 164 -19.63 -7.47 -3.45
CA ASN A 164 -19.71 -6.01 -3.38
C ASN A 164 -18.85 -5.35 -4.47
N PRO A 165 -19.36 -5.24 -5.72
CA PRO A 165 -18.59 -4.74 -6.86
C PRO A 165 -17.96 -3.36 -6.64
N GLY A 166 -18.64 -2.45 -5.93
CA GLY A 166 -18.10 -1.12 -5.62
C GLY A 166 -16.91 -1.15 -4.65
N LEU A 167 -16.82 -2.15 -3.76
CA LEU A 167 -15.62 -2.35 -2.93
C LEU A 167 -14.52 -3.02 -3.74
N SER A 168 -14.84 -4.02 -4.56
CA SER A 168 -13.88 -4.67 -5.46
C SER A 168 -13.20 -3.65 -6.40
N GLU A 169 -13.96 -2.73 -6.99
CA GLU A 169 -13.41 -1.65 -7.81
C GLU A 169 -12.46 -0.75 -7.02
N LEU A 170 -12.81 -0.40 -5.78
CA LEU A 170 -11.95 0.42 -4.92
C LEU A 170 -10.67 -0.30 -4.50
N ILE A 171 -10.73 -1.61 -4.19
CA ILE A 171 -9.55 -2.43 -3.92
C ILE A 171 -8.64 -2.42 -5.15
N ASN A 172 -9.20 -2.69 -6.33
CA ASN A 172 -8.43 -2.72 -7.57
C ASN A 172 -7.76 -1.37 -7.87
N GLU A 173 -8.45 -0.25 -7.70
CA GLU A 173 -7.85 1.08 -7.94
C GLU A 173 -6.85 1.48 -6.83
N ALA A 174 -7.05 1.04 -5.58
CA ALA A 174 -6.07 1.21 -4.49
C ALA A 174 -4.78 0.43 -4.80
N MET A 175 -4.89 -0.83 -5.19
CA MET A 175 -3.74 -1.64 -5.61
C MET A 175 -3.05 -1.02 -6.83
N ALA A 176 -3.81 -0.61 -7.85
CA ALA A 176 -3.26 0.00 -9.05
C ALA A 176 -2.52 1.33 -8.77
N CYS A 177 -3.00 2.14 -7.81
CA CYS A 177 -2.33 3.40 -7.48
C CYS A 177 -0.97 3.21 -6.81
N ASP A 178 -0.82 2.20 -5.96
CA ASP A 178 0.49 1.81 -5.44
C ASP A 178 1.37 1.19 -6.53
N THR A 179 0.81 0.30 -7.35
CA THR A 179 1.54 -0.37 -8.43
C THR A 179 2.20 0.64 -9.38
N ARG A 180 1.50 1.71 -9.78
CA ARG A 180 2.08 2.79 -10.60
C ARG A 180 3.26 3.52 -9.95
N ARG A 181 3.35 3.49 -8.62
CA ARG A 181 4.41 4.13 -7.84
C ARG A 181 5.61 3.20 -7.63
N VAL A 182 5.35 1.92 -7.36
CA VAL A 182 6.35 0.95 -6.91
C VAL A 182 6.97 0.18 -8.08
N VAL A 183 6.16 -0.25 -9.06
CA VAL A 183 6.65 -1.12 -10.14
C VAL A 183 7.72 -0.47 -11.02
N PRO A 184 7.75 0.85 -11.29
CA PRO A 184 8.89 1.46 -11.96
C PRO A 184 10.24 1.22 -11.26
N ARG A 185 10.25 1.23 -9.91
CA ARG A 185 11.45 0.94 -9.11
C ARG A 185 11.80 -0.55 -9.12
N VAL A 186 10.78 -1.42 -9.11
CA VAL A 186 10.96 -2.86 -9.28
C VAL A 186 11.56 -3.16 -10.66
N ALA A 187 11.06 -2.52 -11.72
CA ALA A 187 11.56 -2.67 -13.07
C ALA A 187 13.03 -2.23 -13.16
N GLU A 188 13.38 -1.08 -12.58
CA GLU A 188 14.77 -0.62 -12.46
C GLU A 188 15.65 -1.67 -11.76
N ALA A 189 15.18 -2.20 -10.63
CA ALA A 189 15.88 -3.26 -9.89
C ALA A 189 15.93 -4.60 -10.64
N CYS A 190 15.13 -4.80 -11.69
CA CYS A 190 15.08 -6.01 -12.51
C CYS A 190 15.95 -5.92 -13.78
N HIS A 191 16.57 -4.79 -14.08
CA HIS A 191 17.52 -4.71 -15.19
C HIS A 191 18.66 -5.73 -15.02
N GLY A 192 18.99 -6.43 -16.11
CA GLY A 192 19.95 -7.54 -16.10
C GLY A 192 19.39 -8.85 -15.54
N LEU A 193 18.50 -8.80 -14.53
CA LEU A 193 17.86 -9.98 -13.95
C LEU A 193 16.89 -10.67 -14.93
N LEU A 194 16.19 -9.88 -15.74
CA LEU A 194 15.23 -10.35 -16.74
C LEU A 194 15.85 -10.60 -18.13
N ASN A 195 17.17 -10.52 -18.26
CA ASN A 195 17.83 -10.91 -19.51
C ASN A 195 17.61 -12.40 -19.79
N GLY A 196 17.12 -12.72 -20.99
CA GLY A 196 16.80 -14.10 -21.39
C GLY A 196 15.52 -14.66 -20.77
N VAL A 197 14.67 -13.82 -20.17
CA VAL A 197 13.31 -14.16 -19.77
C VAL A 197 12.38 -13.74 -20.91
N ASP A 198 11.62 -14.68 -21.48
CA ASP A 198 10.69 -14.40 -22.58
C ASP A 198 9.24 -14.27 -22.07
N THR A 199 8.90 -14.94 -20.97
CA THR A 199 7.55 -14.98 -20.40
C THR A 199 7.55 -14.69 -18.90
N VAL A 200 6.66 -13.78 -18.48
CA VAL A 200 6.45 -13.45 -17.06
C VAL A 200 4.99 -13.63 -16.71
N VAL A 201 4.71 -14.43 -15.67
CA VAL A 201 3.37 -14.51 -15.06
C VAL A 201 3.31 -13.59 -13.86
N ASP A 202 2.28 -12.74 -13.79
CA ASP A 202 1.92 -11.98 -12.59
C ASP A 202 0.78 -12.69 -11.86
N VAL A 203 1.09 -13.30 -10.72
CA VAL A 203 0.13 -14.07 -9.91
C VAL A 203 -0.56 -13.11 -8.95
N GLY A 204 -1.90 -13.06 -9.00
CA GLY A 204 -2.67 -12.02 -8.31
C GLY A 204 -2.52 -10.66 -8.99
N GLY A 205 -2.34 -10.64 -10.31
CA GLY A 205 -2.00 -9.43 -11.07
C GLY A 205 -3.14 -8.41 -11.22
N SER A 206 -4.32 -8.70 -10.67
CA SER A 206 -5.49 -7.83 -10.68
C SER A 206 -5.84 -7.40 -12.11
N THR A 207 -5.99 -6.09 -12.34
CA THR A 207 -6.31 -5.51 -13.66
C THR A 207 -5.12 -5.43 -14.62
N GLY A 208 -3.96 -6.01 -14.27
CA GLY A 208 -2.78 -6.15 -15.13
C GLY A 208 -1.82 -4.96 -15.12
N GLU A 209 -1.97 -4.00 -14.20
CA GLU A 209 -1.17 -2.76 -14.16
C GLU A 209 0.34 -3.05 -14.00
N THR A 210 0.72 -4.05 -13.20
CA THR A 210 2.14 -4.45 -13.03
C THR A 210 2.75 -4.87 -14.36
N LEU A 211 2.12 -5.82 -15.07
CA LEU A 211 2.59 -6.26 -16.38
C LEU A 211 2.53 -5.14 -17.41
N GLY A 212 1.51 -4.28 -17.38
CA GLY A 212 1.39 -3.12 -18.25
C GLY A 212 2.56 -2.13 -18.13
N ILE A 213 3.22 -2.08 -16.97
CA ILE A 213 4.45 -1.31 -16.77
C ILE A 213 5.67 -2.13 -17.22
N LEU A 214 5.76 -3.40 -16.81
CA LEU A 214 6.91 -4.25 -17.11
C LEU A 214 7.10 -4.50 -18.61
N VAL A 215 6.04 -4.77 -19.38
CA VAL A 215 6.17 -5.01 -20.84
C VAL A 215 6.53 -3.74 -21.62
N LYS A 216 6.28 -2.55 -21.05
CA LYS A 216 6.76 -1.29 -21.64
C LYS A 216 8.26 -1.08 -21.38
N GLU A 217 8.73 -1.44 -20.19
CA GLU A 217 10.14 -1.35 -19.83
C GLU A 217 10.98 -2.46 -20.48
N PHE A 218 10.39 -3.65 -20.65
CA PHE A 218 11.01 -4.84 -21.23
C PHE A 218 10.20 -5.37 -22.42
N PRO A 219 10.26 -4.71 -23.61
CA PRO A 219 9.35 -5.01 -24.73
C PRO A 219 9.47 -6.40 -25.34
N TRP A 220 10.51 -7.18 -24.99
CA TRP A 220 10.65 -8.57 -25.44
C TRP A 220 9.84 -9.55 -24.59
N ILE A 221 9.45 -9.16 -23.37
CA ILE A 221 8.71 -10.01 -22.44
C ILE A 221 7.25 -10.08 -22.85
N LYS A 222 6.70 -11.30 -22.85
CA LYS A 222 5.26 -11.56 -22.93
C LYS A 222 4.71 -11.76 -21.52
N GLY A 223 3.75 -10.93 -21.13
CA GLY A 223 3.08 -11.02 -19.84
C GLY A 223 1.91 -12.01 -19.86
N ILE A 224 1.72 -12.70 -18.73
CA ILE A 224 0.51 -13.46 -18.42
C ILE A 224 -0.05 -12.92 -17.11
N ASN A 225 -1.13 -12.15 -17.18
CA ASN A 225 -1.83 -11.67 -16.00
C ASN A 225 -2.73 -12.80 -15.48
N PHE A 226 -2.47 -13.28 -14.26
CA PHE A 226 -3.14 -14.45 -13.69
C PHE A 226 -3.88 -14.10 -12.40
N ASP A 227 -5.20 -14.23 -12.41
CA ASP A 227 -6.06 -13.89 -11.27
C ASP A 227 -7.38 -14.69 -11.29
N LEU A 228 -8.23 -14.49 -10.30
CA LEU A 228 -9.54 -15.13 -10.20
C LEU A 228 -10.45 -14.73 -11.39
N PRO A 229 -11.40 -15.60 -11.80
CA PRO A 229 -12.27 -15.35 -12.95
C PRO A 229 -12.97 -13.97 -12.94
N HIS A 230 -13.55 -13.59 -11.80
CA HIS A 230 -14.29 -12.33 -11.68
C HIS A 230 -13.40 -11.07 -11.75
N VAL A 231 -12.09 -11.21 -11.46
CA VAL A 231 -11.11 -10.12 -11.57
C VAL A 231 -10.64 -9.98 -13.02
N ILE A 232 -10.36 -11.12 -13.67
CA ILE A 232 -9.95 -11.18 -15.07
C ILE A 232 -11.04 -10.68 -16.02
N GLU A 233 -12.32 -10.91 -15.71
CA GLU A 233 -13.45 -10.42 -16.51
C GLU A 233 -13.43 -8.90 -16.72
N VAL A 234 -12.93 -8.14 -15.74
CA VAL A 234 -12.83 -6.67 -15.79
C VAL A 234 -11.41 -6.16 -16.05
N ALA A 235 -10.45 -7.06 -16.27
CA ALA A 235 -9.06 -6.69 -16.51
C ALA A 235 -8.88 -6.01 -17.88
N GLN A 236 -7.88 -5.12 -17.96
CA GLN A 236 -7.61 -4.39 -19.19
C GLN A 236 -7.01 -5.32 -20.24
N VAL A 237 -7.35 -5.08 -21.52
CA VAL A 237 -6.63 -5.69 -22.64
C VAL A 237 -5.40 -4.83 -22.92
N LEU A 238 -4.22 -5.37 -22.59
CA LEU A 238 -2.94 -4.68 -22.72
C LEU A 238 -2.10 -5.35 -23.81
N ASP A 239 -1.43 -4.56 -24.64
CA ASP A 239 -0.53 -5.09 -25.66
C ASP A 239 0.64 -5.84 -24.99
N GLY A 240 0.98 -7.01 -25.52
CA GLY A 240 1.99 -7.91 -24.94
C GLY A 240 1.57 -8.66 -23.67
N VAL A 241 0.31 -8.55 -23.21
CA VAL A 241 -0.19 -9.24 -22.01
C VAL A 241 -1.40 -10.11 -22.34
N LEU A 242 -1.36 -11.37 -21.90
CA LEU A 242 -2.49 -12.30 -21.95
C LEU A 242 -3.15 -12.38 -20.56
N ASN A 243 -4.46 -12.16 -20.49
CA ASN A 243 -5.22 -12.39 -19.25
C ASN A 243 -5.64 -13.87 -19.16
N VAL A 244 -5.36 -14.50 -18.03
CA VAL A 244 -5.65 -15.91 -17.75
C VAL A 244 -6.31 -16.02 -16.40
N GLU A 245 -7.48 -16.67 -16.34
CA GLU A 245 -8.16 -16.95 -15.09
C GLU A 245 -7.68 -18.25 -14.44
N GLY A 246 -7.69 -18.30 -13.11
CA GLY A 246 -7.48 -19.53 -12.36
C GLY A 246 -7.28 -19.28 -10.87
N ASP A 247 -6.86 -20.32 -10.16
CA ASP A 247 -6.55 -20.27 -8.73
C ASP A 247 -5.08 -20.63 -8.50
N MET A 248 -4.33 -19.69 -7.91
CA MET A 248 -2.92 -19.87 -7.56
C MET A 248 -2.68 -20.97 -6.53
N PHE A 249 -3.70 -21.37 -5.77
CA PHE A 249 -3.65 -22.51 -4.86
C PHE A 249 -3.67 -23.84 -5.61
N ASP A 250 -4.16 -23.88 -6.84
CA ASP A 250 -4.21 -25.09 -7.65
C ASP A 250 -3.00 -25.20 -8.56
N SER A 251 -2.74 -24.18 -9.39
CA SER A 251 -1.57 -24.14 -10.27
C SER A 251 -1.28 -22.74 -10.79
N VAL A 252 -0.06 -22.51 -11.26
CA VAL A 252 0.37 -21.27 -11.92
C VAL A 252 0.78 -21.60 -13.36
N PRO A 253 0.38 -20.80 -14.38
CA PRO A 253 0.79 -21.02 -15.76
C PRO A 253 2.30 -21.13 -15.94
N ALA A 254 2.76 -22.03 -16.81
CA ALA A 254 4.19 -22.19 -17.08
C ALA A 254 4.78 -20.93 -17.74
N CYS A 255 5.94 -20.49 -17.26
CA CYS A 255 6.60 -19.25 -17.68
C CYS A 255 8.08 -19.23 -17.28
N ASP A 256 8.87 -18.26 -17.74
CA ASP A 256 10.29 -18.18 -17.38
C ASP A 256 10.53 -17.52 -16.02
N ALA A 257 9.65 -16.60 -15.63
CA ALA A 257 9.66 -15.98 -14.31
C ALA A 257 8.24 -15.69 -13.81
N VAL A 258 8.07 -15.75 -12.49
CA VAL A 258 6.84 -15.30 -11.82
C VAL A 258 7.11 -13.98 -11.12
N ILE A 259 6.16 -13.06 -11.14
CA ILE A 259 6.10 -11.94 -10.21
C ILE A 259 4.84 -12.08 -9.33
N ILE A 260 4.99 -11.75 -8.05
CA ILE A 260 3.94 -11.77 -7.04
C ILE A 260 4.08 -10.49 -6.22
N LYS A 261 3.13 -9.58 -6.31
CA LYS A 261 3.17 -8.29 -5.60
C LYS A 261 1.93 -8.16 -4.72
N TRP A 262 2.12 -7.96 -3.41
CA TRP A 262 1.01 -7.80 -2.46
C TRP A 262 -0.02 -8.91 -2.56
N VAL A 263 0.46 -10.14 -2.40
CA VAL A 263 -0.39 -11.34 -2.37
C VAL A 263 0.00 -12.19 -1.19
N LEU A 264 1.29 -12.45 -1.00
CA LEU A 264 1.76 -13.36 0.04
C LEU A 264 1.56 -12.77 1.45
N HIS A 265 1.44 -11.46 1.58
CA HIS A 265 1.10 -10.85 2.86
C HIS A 265 -0.35 -11.11 3.32
N ASP A 266 -1.25 -11.50 2.41
CA ASP A 266 -2.66 -11.78 2.73
C ASP A 266 -2.86 -13.14 3.40
N TRP A 267 -1.83 -13.99 3.34
CA TRP A 267 -1.91 -15.39 3.72
C TRP A 267 -0.94 -15.74 4.84
N GLY A 268 -1.34 -16.69 5.69
CA GLY A 268 -0.47 -17.33 6.65
C GLY A 268 0.59 -18.23 5.99
N ASP A 269 1.60 -18.61 6.77
CA ASP A 269 2.81 -19.26 6.24
C ASP A 269 2.53 -20.55 5.46
N LYS A 270 1.57 -21.37 5.91
CA LYS A 270 1.19 -22.62 5.22
C LYS A 270 0.70 -22.37 3.80
N ASP A 271 -0.13 -21.34 3.62
CA ASP A 271 -0.74 -20.99 2.36
C ASP A 271 0.27 -20.31 1.44
N CYS A 272 1.13 -19.44 1.98
CA CYS A 272 2.29 -18.90 1.25
C CYS A 272 3.21 -20.00 0.72
N ILE A 273 3.55 -21.00 1.55
CA ILE A 273 4.38 -22.14 1.13
C ILE A 273 3.72 -22.88 -0.03
N LYS A 274 2.40 -23.05 -0.01
CA LYS A 274 1.65 -23.71 -1.09
C LYS A 274 1.72 -22.89 -2.39
N ILE A 275 1.41 -21.59 -2.33
CA ILE A 275 1.48 -20.69 -3.48
C ILE A 275 2.89 -20.67 -4.08
N LEU A 276 3.92 -20.54 -3.23
CA LEU A 276 5.31 -20.52 -3.66
C LEU A 276 5.78 -21.83 -4.29
N LYS A 277 5.27 -22.99 -3.83
CA LYS A 277 5.53 -24.28 -4.47
C LYS A 277 4.95 -24.33 -5.89
N ASN A 278 3.72 -23.87 -6.07
CA ASN A 278 3.09 -23.79 -7.40
C ASN A 278 3.86 -22.83 -8.32
N CYS A 279 4.30 -21.68 -7.82
CA CYS A 279 5.15 -20.74 -8.56
C CYS A 279 6.51 -21.34 -8.93
N LYS A 280 7.11 -22.09 -7.99
CA LYS A 280 8.36 -22.83 -8.25
C LYS A 280 8.16 -23.87 -9.36
N GLU A 281 7.05 -24.59 -9.36
CA GLU A 281 6.75 -25.61 -10.38
C GLU A 281 6.57 -25.00 -11.78
N ALA A 282 6.03 -23.79 -11.86
CA ALA A 282 5.76 -23.06 -13.10
C ALA A 282 7.02 -22.58 -13.86
N VAL A 283 8.14 -22.32 -13.18
CA VAL A 283 9.36 -21.72 -13.79
C VAL A 283 10.46 -22.75 -14.09
N PRO A 284 11.24 -22.72 -15.17
CA PRO A 284 12.23 -23.76 -15.47
C PRO A 284 13.30 -23.98 -14.38
N GLN A 285 13.77 -25.22 -14.20
CA GLN A 285 14.88 -25.53 -13.28
C GLN A 285 16.16 -24.78 -13.68
N ASN A 286 17.01 -24.45 -12.69
CA ASN A 286 18.29 -23.75 -12.82
C ASN A 286 18.26 -22.30 -13.35
N VAL A 287 17.23 -21.88 -14.08
CA VAL A 287 17.15 -20.53 -14.69
C VAL A 287 15.92 -19.72 -14.25
N GLY A 288 14.86 -20.42 -13.85
CA GLY A 288 13.61 -19.83 -13.39
C GLY A 288 13.74 -19.10 -12.06
N LYS A 289 12.92 -18.07 -11.89
CA LYS A 289 12.93 -17.20 -10.70
C LYS A 289 11.53 -16.73 -10.34
N VAL A 290 11.31 -16.49 -9.05
CA VAL A 290 10.09 -15.90 -8.51
C VAL A 290 10.46 -14.56 -7.88
N LEU A 291 9.85 -13.49 -8.37
CA LEU A 291 10.02 -12.11 -7.93
C LEU A 291 8.89 -11.77 -6.97
N ILE A 292 9.19 -11.57 -5.70
CA ILE A 292 8.21 -11.28 -4.65
C ILE A 292 8.39 -9.81 -4.27
N VAL A 293 7.32 -9.02 -4.36
CA VAL A 293 7.31 -7.59 -4.05
C VAL A 293 6.40 -7.38 -2.84
N GLU A 294 7.00 -7.39 -1.66
CA GLU A 294 6.30 -7.39 -0.37
C GLU A 294 7.06 -6.55 0.66
N SER A 295 6.42 -6.21 1.78
CA SER A 295 7.15 -5.60 2.89
C SER A 295 8.11 -6.60 3.56
N VAL A 296 9.19 -6.07 4.11
CA VAL A 296 10.13 -6.83 4.94
C VAL A 296 10.34 -6.05 6.23
N ILE A 297 9.76 -6.55 7.31
CA ILE A 297 9.87 -5.93 8.64
C ILE A 297 11.29 -6.11 9.18
N GLY A 298 11.84 -5.04 9.74
CA GLY A 298 12.87 -5.15 10.75
C GLY A 298 14.20 -5.72 10.27
N GLU A 299 14.76 -5.21 9.18
CA GLU A 299 16.20 -5.28 8.93
C GLU A 299 16.60 -4.21 7.90
N ASN A 300 17.04 -3.05 8.40
CA ASN A 300 17.90 -2.17 7.60
C ASN A 300 19.14 -2.98 7.21
N THR A 301 19.17 -3.48 5.98
CA THR A 301 20.40 -3.99 5.33
C THR A 301 21.49 -2.91 5.30
N LYS A 302 21.13 -1.65 5.55
CA LYS A 302 22.03 -0.56 5.92
C LYS A 302 22.37 -0.59 7.41
N LYS A 303 23.33 -1.46 7.81
CA LYS A 303 24.14 -1.24 9.03
C LYS A 303 25.14 -0.08 8.84
N THR A 304 24.74 1.02 8.22
CA THR A 304 25.50 2.27 8.29
C THR A 304 25.07 3.00 9.55
N MET A 305 26.00 3.57 10.30
CA MET A 305 25.79 4.17 11.64
C MET A 305 24.84 5.39 11.67
N ILE A 306 24.09 5.67 10.60
CA ILE A 306 23.12 6.74 10.50
C ILE A 306 21.86 6.11 9.93
N VAL A 307 20.83 5.95 10.77
CA VAL A 307 19.47 5.70 10.32
C VAL A 307 18.91 7.06 9.92
N ASP A 308 18.47 7.21 8.67
CA ASP A 308 17.79 8.42 8.21
C ASP A 308 16.37 8.48 8.82
N GLU A 309 15.87 9.67 9.13
CA GLU A 309 14.48 9.91 9.58
C GLU A 309 13.47 9.28 8.62
N ARG A 310 13.81 9.20 7.33
CA ARG A 310 13.00 8.52 6.32
C ARG A 310 12.91 7.02 6.55
N ASP A 311 14.01 6.36 6.91
CA ASP A 311 14.03 4.90 7.11
C ASP A 311 13.20 4.51 8.34
N GLU A 312 13.24 5.30 9.42
CA GLU A 312 12.37 5.10 10.59
C GLU A 312 10.88 5.25 10.24
N LYS A 313 10.53 6.24 9.41
CA LYS A 313 9.15 6.43 8.94
C LYS A 313 8.69 5.28 8.04
N LEU A 314 9.55 4.78 7.15
CA LEU A 314 9.22 3.62 6.33
C LEU A 314 8.97 2.39 7.19
N GLU A 315 9.84 2.10 8.16
CA GLU A 315 9.64 0.97 9.07
C GLU A 315 8.32 1.09 9.85
N HIS A 316 7.97 2.30 10.30
CA HIS A 316 6.66 2.53 10.92
C HIS A 316 5.49 2.22 9.99
N VAL A 317 5.60 2.54 8.69
CA VAL A 317 4.59 2.17 7.68
C VAL A 317 4.50 0.65 7.52
N ARG A 318 5.61 -0.08 7.53
CA ARG A 318 5.61 -1.56 7.47
C ARG A 318 4.88 -2.17 8.66
N LEU A 319 5.10 -1.63 9.86
CA LEU A 319 4.40 -2.07 11.07
C LEU A 319 2.90 -1.72 11.03
N MET A 320 2.53 -0.55 10.47
CA MET A 320 1.11 -0.23 10.25
C MET A 320 0.47 -1.22 9.29
N LEU A 321 1.18 -1.61 8.21
CA LEU A 321 0.70 -2.58 7.24
C LEU A 321 0.50 -3.97 7.85
N ASP A 322 1.35 -4.40 8.77
CA ASP A 322 1.12 -5.65 9.53
C ASP A 322 -0.20 -5.61 10.32
N MET A 323 -0.53 -4.45 10.92
CA MET A 323 -1.81 -4.28 11.61
C MET A 323 -2.99 -4.26 10.64
N VAL A 324 -2.81 -3.73 9.42
CA VAL A 324 -3.82 -3.81 8.34
C VAL A 324 -4.08 -5.28 8.01
N MET A 325 -3.02 -6.08 7.82
CA MET A 325 -3.16 -7.51 7.54
C MET A 325 -3.93 -8.23 8.66
N MET A 326 -3.59 -7.94 9.92
CA MET A 326 -4.31 -8.48 11.08
C MET A 326 -5.79 -8.06 11.12
N ALA A 327 -6.11 -6.82 10.73
CA ALA A 327 -7.47 -6.31 10.75
C ALA A 327 -8.33 -6.83 9.59
N HIS A 328 -7.75 -6.99 8.41
CA HIS A 328 -8.50 -7.19 7.16
C HIS A 328 -8.48 -8.62 6.64
N THR A 329 -7.44 -9.38 6.94
CA THR A 329 -7.25 -10.73 6.40
C THR A 329 -7.44 -11.79 7.47
N SER A 330 -7.61 -13.04 7.04
CA SER A 330 -7.86 -14.13 7.98
C SER A 330 -6.60 -14.60 8.69
N THR A 331 -5.47 -14.69 7.98
CA THR A 331 -4.19 -15.18 8.52
C THR A 331 -2.97 -14.40 8.01
N GLY A 332 -3.19 -13.33 7.26
CA GLY A 332 -2.15 -12.51 6.67
C GLY A 332 -1.31 -11.77 7.71
N LYS A 333 -0.12 -11.39 7.28
CA LYS A 333 0.92 -10.75 8.08
C LYS A 333 2.01 -10.19 7.18
N GLU A 334 2.62 -9.11 7.63
CA GLU A 334 3.91 -8.70 7.10
C GLU A 334 5.01 -9.53 7.78
N ARG A 335 6.07 -9.83 7.02
CA ARG A 335 7.10 -10.77 7.46
C ARG A 335 8.43 -10.09 7.66
N THR A 336 9.14 -10.50 8.70
CA THR A 336 10.57 -10.22 8.85
C THR A 336 11.39 -11.03 7.84
N LEU A 337 12.66 -10.66 7.65
CA LEU A 337 13.55 -11.43 6.75
C LEU A 337 13.68 -12.90 7.19
N LYS A 338 13.69 -13.18 8.50
CA LYS A 338 13.75 -14.55 9.03
C LYS A 338 12.49 -15.36 8.74
N GLU A 339 11.33 -14.72 8.72
CA GLU A 339 10.08 -15.38 8.37
C GLU A 339 9.97 -15.61 6.86
N TRP A 340 10.47 -14.66 6.05
CA TRP A 340 10.65 -14.88 4.62
C TRP A 340 11.60 -16.05 4.32
N ASP A 341 12.75 -16.11 5.01
CA ASP A 341 13.72 -17.20 4.93
C ASP A 341 13.07 -18.56 5.20
N PHE A 342 12.28 -18.64 6.28
CA PHE A 342 11.53 -19.85 6.64
C PHE A 342 10.56 -20.28 5.54
N VAL A 343 9.68 -19.37 5.10
CA VAL A 343 8.64 -19.65 4.10
C VAL A 343 9.25 -20.05 2.75
N LEU A 344 10.31 -19.36 2.31
CA LEU A 344 11.03 -19.68 1.07
C LEU A 344 11.74 -21.05 1.15
N THR A 345 12.37 -21.34 2.28
CA THR A 345 13.07 -22.62 2.50
C THR A 345 12.08 -23.78 2.50
N GLU A 346 10.94 -23.64 3.18
CA GLU A 346 9.88 -24.66 3.21
C GLU A 346 9.16 -24.83 1.86
N ALA A 347 9.14 -23.78 1.03
CA ALA A 347 8.74 -23.85 -0.38
C ALA A 347 9.83 -24.49 -1.28
N GLY A 348 11.02 -24.74 -0.75
CA GLY A 348 12.11 -25.42 -1.40
C GLY A 348 13.03 -24.52 -2.23
N PHE A 349 13.04 -23.20 -2.00
CA PHE A 349 14.02 -22.31 -2.62
C PHE A 349 15.33 -22.35 -1.84
N ALA A 350 16.39 -22.88 -2.45
CA ALA A 350 17.70 -23.00 -1.80
C ALA A 350 18.51 -21.69 -1.78
N ARG A 351 18.13 -20.71 -2.60
CA ARG A 351 18.79 -19.42 -2.71
C ARG A 351 17.77 -18.32 -3.01
N TYR A 352 17.88 -17.23 -2.28
CA TYR A 352 17.20 -15.98 -2.60
C TYR A 352 18.12 -14.78 -2.34
N GLU A 353 17.77 -13.64 -2.90
CA GLU A 353 18.35 -12.35 -2.55
C GLU A 353 17.22 -11.35 -2.23
N VAL A 354 17.53 -10.31 -1.48
CA VAL A 354 16.58 -9.21 -1.19
C VAL A 354 17.22 -7.90 -1.63
N ARG A 355 16.49 -7.12 -2.43
CA ARG A 355 16.90 -5.81 -2.92
C ARG A 355 15.98 -4.75 -2.30
N ASP A 356 16.60 -3.75 -1.67
CA ASP A 356 15.92 -2.52 -1.29
C ASP A 356 15.63 -1.72 -2.57
N ILE A 357 14.36 -1.36 -2.76
CA ILE A 357 13.87 -0.55 -3.90
C ILE A 357 13.53 0.88 -3.47
N ASP A 358 13.97 1.27 -2.27
CA ASP A 358 13.77 2.59 -1.68
C ASP A 358 12.27 2.92 -1.48
N ASP A 359 11.50 1.93 -1.03
CA ASP A 359 10.05 1.98 -0.80
C ASP A 359 9.60 1.12 0.41
N VAL A 360 8.30 1.09 0.70
CA VAL A 360 7.69 0.24 1.75
C VAL A 360 7.96 -1.23 1.45
N GLN A 361 7.83 -1.63 0.19
CA GLN A 361 8.13 -2.95 -0.30
C GLN A 361 9.64 -3.13 -0.55
N SER A 362 10.08 -4.38 -0.47
CA SER A 362 11.36 -4.86 -1.00
C SER A 362 11.11 -5.80 -2.17
N LEU A 363 12.13 -6.01 -3.00
CA LEU A 363 12.12 -7.04 -4.03
C LEU A 363 12.90 -8.26 -3.53
N ILE A 364 12.21 -9.36 -3.25
CA ILE A 364 12.81 -10.66 -2.91
C ILE A 364 12.85 -11.51 -4.18
N ILE A 365 14.01 -12.05 -4.52
CA ILE A 365 14.23 -12.83 -5.75
C ILE A 365 14.59 -14.25 -5.32
N ALA A 366 13.65 -15.18 -5.45
CA ALA A 366 13.82 -16.58 -5.14
C ALA A 366 14.20 -17.37 -6.40
N TYR A 367 15.29 -18.13 -6.34
CA TYR A 367 15.84 -18.83 -7.50
C TYR A 367 15.45 -20.31 -7.49
N ARG A 368 14.89 -20.82 -8.59
CA ARG A 368 14.63 -22.26 -8.72
C ARG A 368 15.97 -22.98 -8.90
N SER A 369 16.32 -23.80 -7.90
CA SER A 369 17.40 -24.79 -7.98
C SER A 369 17.07 -25.89 -8.99
#